data_AF-A0A698FCX2-F1
#
_entry.id   AF-A0A698FCX2-F1
#
_cell.length_a   1.000
_cell.length_b   1.000
_cell.length_c   1.000
_cell.angle_alpha   90.00
_cell.angle_beta   90.00
_cell.angle_gamma   90.00
#
_symmetry.space_group_name_H-M   'P 1'
#
loop_
_entity.id
_entity.type
_entity.pdbx_description
1 polymer ?
#
loop_
_entity_poly.entity_id
_entity_poly.type
_entity_poly.pdbx_seq_one_letter_code
_entity_poly.pdbx_strand_id
1 'polypeptide(L)'
;MQTEFFNRLEKILYEQNIDNKFENFSTFYDDFKSQKLIFNHEQASIFKTNTNPNLKLLHPTRIRRPKFVNSTHSLAKIIHSIAHIEFSAINLALDASYRFKSLPQQFYIDWLEVADEEIKHFKLLNTALYELGYKYGDFAIHDNLEVALETTKDCLNLRMGVVHRGLEAKGLDANPFVVAKLESSNHPIKSLLKDTLGIILNDEIKHVKKGDNWWKFSNQNNYDFIEICKMFNQFSLAGKKLNIKARIEAGFSQAECEAIAQFYA
;
A
#
# COMPACT_ATOMS: atom_id res chain seq x y z
N MET A 1 8.49 -12.72 30.17
CA MET A 1 8.05 -13.74 29.20
C MET A 1 8.55 -13.25 27.84
N GLN A 2 9.44 -13.99 27.15
CA GLN A 2 9.90 -13.57 25.83
C GLN A 2 8.69 -13.41 24.91
N THR A 3 8.59 -12.28 24.22
CA THR A 3 7.41 -11.96 23.40
C THR A 3 7.66 -12.42 21.98
N GLU A 4 6.72 -13.19 21.42
CA GLU A 4 6.89 -13.84 20.13
C GLU A 4 6.41 -12.93 18.98
N PHE A 5 7.21 -12.84 17.91
CA PHE A 5 7.04 -11.93 16.79
C PHE A 5 5.72 -12.14 16.05
N PHE A 6 5.45 -13.36 15.57
CA PHE A 6 4.30 -13.64 14.70
C PHE A 6 2.96 -13.51 15.43
N ASN A 7 2.88 -13.90 16.70
CA ASN A 7 1.69 -13.77 17.54
C ASN A 7 1.30 -12.32 17.80
N ARG A 8 2.28 -11.45 18.06
CA ARG A 8 2.00 -10.02 18.21
C ARG A 8 1.57 -9.41 16.88
N LEU A 9 2.28 -9.76 15.81
CA LEU A 9 2.02 -9.21 14.50
C LEU A 9 0.63 -9.65 13.97
N GLU A 10 0.20 -10.88 14.25
CA GLU A 10 -1.16 -11.36 13.97
C GLU A 10 -2.22 -10.48 14.64
N LYS A 11 -2.05 -10.20 15.94
CA LYS A 11 -2.99 -9.37 16.70
C LYS A 11 -3.06 -7.95 16.14
N ILE A 12 -1.92 -7.37 15.78
CA ILE A 12 -1.84 -6.04 15.16
C ILE A 12 -2.46 -6.05 13.77
N LEU A 13 -2.16 -7.06 12.96
CA LEU A 13 -2.69 -7.19 11.60
C LEU A 13 -4.21 -7.21 11.61
N TYR A 14 -4.83 -7.97 12.52
CA TYR A 14 -6.30 -8.11 12.54
C TYR A 14 -7.04 -7.18 13.52
N GLU A 15 -6.34 -6.29 14.20
CA GLU A 15 -6.95 -5.23 15.02
C GLU A 15 -7.79 -4.30 14.13
N GLN A 16 -9.07 -4.13 14.49
CA GLN A 16 -10.05 -3.37 13.70
C GLN A 16 -10.13 -1.90 14.14
N ASN A 17 -9.76 -1.61 15.39
CA ASN A 17 -9.62 -0.24 15.87
C ASN A 17 -8.30 0.34 15.38
N ILE A 18 -8.37 1.40 14.58
CA ILE A 18 -7.20 2.01 13.93
C ILE A 18 -6.21 2.56 14.96
N ASP A 19 -6.71 3.20 16.03
CA ASP A 19 -5.85 3.78 17.07
C ASP A 19 -5.11 2.69 17.84
N ASN A 20 -5.81 1.64 18.26
CA ASN A 20 -5.21 0.46 18.90
C ASN A 20 -4.20 -0.22 17.97
N LYS A 21 -4.50 -0.36 16.68
CA LYS A 21 -3.57 -0.95 15.70
C LYS A 21 -2.27 -0.15 15.67
N PHE A 22 -2.35 1.18 15.59
CA PHE A 22 -1.18 2.05 15.52
C PHE A 22 -0.38 2.07 16.82
N GLU A 23 -1.04 2.11 17.98
CA GLU A 23 -0.37 2.06 19.29
C GLU A 23 0.34 0.71 19.50
N ASN A 24 -0.36 -0.40 19.22
CA ASN A 24 0.19 -1.74 19.33
C ASN A 24 1.35 -1.97 18.35
N PHE A 25 1.22 -1.45 17.12
CA PHE A 25 2.30 -1.47 16.14
C PHE A 25 3.51 -0.68 16.61
N SER A 26 3.34 0.55 17.12
CA SER A 26 4.44 1.37 17.60
C SER A 26 5.25 0.64 18.68
N THR A 27 4.56 0.10 19.68
CA THR A 27 5.20 -0.66 20.77
C THR A 27 5.89 -1.93 20.24
N PHE A 28 5.26 -2.64 19.30
CA PHE A 28 5.85 -3.80 18.65
C PHE A 28 7.11 -3.44 17.85
N TYR A 29 7.06 -2.36 17.10
CA TYR A 29 8.15 -1.95 16.23
C TYR A 29 9.37 -1.49 17.03
N ASP A 30 9.17 -0.83 18.17
CA ASP A 30 10.26 -0.48 19.10
C ASP A 30 10.88 -1.71 19.75
N ASP A 31 10.07 -2.71 20.13
CA ASP A 31 10.59 -3.98 20.64
C ASP A 31 11.33 -4.78 19.57
N PHE A 32 10.86 -4.74 18.31
CA PHE A 32 11.54 -5.33 17.16
C PHE A 32 12.91 -4.67 16.92
N LYS A 33 12.96 -3.34 16.85
CA LYS A 33 14.20 -2.55 16.72
C LYS A 33 15.18 -2.81 17.87
N SER A 34 14.65 -3.07 19.07
CA SER A 34 15.43 -3.40 20.26
C SER A 34 15.80 -4.89 20.37
N GLN A 35 15.51 -5.71 19.36
CA GLN A 35 15.80 -7.15 19.32
C GLN A 35 15.20 -7.93 20.51
N LYS A 36 14.04 -7.49 21.03
CA LYS A 36 13.35 -8.13 22.17
C LYS A 36 12.40 -9.25 21.75
N LEU A 37 12.21 -9.45 20.44
CA LEU A 37 11.26 -10.41 19.88
C LEU A 37 11.95 -11.70 19.47
N ILE A 38 11.31 -12.83 19.76
CA ILE A 38 11.72 -14.15 19.26
C ILE A 38 10.88 -14.55 18.05
N PHE A 39 11.49 -15.22 17.08
CA PHE A 39 10.82 -15.70 15.87
C PHE A 39 10.45 -17.18 16.01
N ASN A 40 9.16 -17.49 15.95
CA ASN A 40 8.68 -18.87 15.81
C ASN A 40 8.14 -19.14 14.39
N HIS A 41 9.01 -19.63 13.51
CA HIS A 41 8.63 -19.89 12.12
C HIS A 41 7.70 -21.11 11.92
N GLU A 42 7.54 -21.97 12.94
CA GLU A 42 6.67 -23.16 12.87
C GLU A 42 5.18 -22.83 13.07
N GLN A 43 4.87 -21.65 13.60
CA GLN A 43 3.49 -21.23 13.80
C GLN A 43 2.76 -21.13 12.44
N ALA A 44 1.58 -21.72 12.31
CA ALA A 44 0.78 -21.54 11.10
C ALA A 44 0.20 -20.11 11.04
N SER A 45 0.24 -19.50 9.86
CA SER A 45 -0.40 -18.21 9.61
C SER A 45 -1.87 -18.42 9.24
N ILE A 46 -2.75 -17.59 9.80
CA ILE A 46 -4.17 -17.58 9.40
C ILE A 46 -4.45 -16.48 8.40
N PHE A 47 -5.56 -16.60 7.67
CA PHE A 47 -6.09 -15.54 6.83
C PHE A 47 -7.46 -15.12 7.37
N LYS A 48 -7.65 -13.82 7.58
CA LYS A 48 -8.95 -13.21 7.92
C LYS A 48 -9.12 -11.97 7.07
N THR A 49 -10.34 -11.70 6.63
CA THR A 49 -10.66 -10.43 5.97
C THR A 49 -10.39 -9.28 6.93
N ASN A 50 -9.64 -8.28 6.47
CA ASN A 50 -9.22 -7.13 7.27
C ASN A 50 -10.03 -5.85 6.99
N THR A 51 -11.04 -5.95 6.13
CA THR A 51 -11.95 -4.85 5.83
C THR A 51 -12.85 -4.55 7.03
N ASN A 52 -12.74 -3.35 7.58
CA ASN A 52 -13.57 -2.92 8.71
C ASN A 52 -15.06 -2.94 8.32
N PRO A 53 -15.91 -3.70 9.04
CA PRO A 53 -17.32 -3.90 8.66
C PRO A 53 -18.17 -2.62 8.75
N ASN A 54 -17.69 -1.58 9.43
CA ASN A 54 -18.38 -0.29 9.51
C ASN A 54 -18.14 0.60 8.28
N LEU A 55 -17.21 0.21 7.39
CA LEU A 55 -16.93 0.97 6.17
C LEU A 55 -17.87 0.55 5.04
N LYS A 56 -18.37 1.54 4.29
CA LYS A 56 -19.20 1.27 3.12
C LYS A 56 -18.34 0.75 1.97
N LEU A 57 -18.46 -0.54 1.66
CA LEU A 57 -17.77 -1.16 0.54
C LEU A 57 -18.53 -0.97 -0.78
N LEU A 58 -17.81 -0.60 -1.84
CA LEU A 58 -18.31 -0.55 -3.22
C LEU A 58 -17.33 -1.27 -4.14
N HIS A 59 -17.87 -1.91 -5.18
CA HIS A 59 -17.05 -2.42 -6.27
C HIS A 59 -16.21 -1.27 -6.88
N PRO A 60 -14.92 -1.49 -7.21
CA PRO A 60 -14.03 -0.43 -7.70
C PRO A 60 -14.59 0.38 -8.88
N THR A 61 -15.30 -0.28 -9.81
CA THR A 61 -15.92 0.38 -10.98
C THR A 61 -17.06 1.34 -10.61
N ARG A 62 -17.62 1.23 -9.39
CA ARG A 62 -18.69 2.10 -8.87
C ARG A 62 -18.13 3.33 -8.13
N ILE A 63 -16.84 3.36 -7.81
CA ILE A 63 -16.22 4.52 -7.16
C ILE A 63 -15.96 5.61 -8.21
N ARG A 64 -16.83 6.62 -8.22
CA ARG A 64 -16.72 7.76 -9.13
C ARG A 64 -15.74 8.79 -8.58
N ARG A 65 -14.56 8.88 -9.19
CA ARG A 65 -13.59 9.93 -8.89
C ARG A 65 -14.15 11.29 -9.34
N PRO A 66 -14.17 12.32 -8.47
CA PRO A 66 -14.64 13.66 -8.86
C PRO A 66 -13.86 14.18 -10.07
N LYS A 67 -14.52 14.90 -10.99
CA LYS A 67 -13.83 15.53 -12.13
C LYS A 67 -13.10 16.82 -11.74
N PHE A 68 -13.67 17.58 -10.81
CA PHE A 68 -13.15 18.87 -10.34
C PHE A 68 -12.67 18.80 -8.88
N VAL A 69 -11.79 19.71 -8.47
CA VAL A 69 -11.20 19.79 -7.11
C VAL A 69 -11.47 21.12 -6.41
N ASN A 70 -12.50 21.84 -6.86
CA ASN A 70 -12.78 23.19 -6.35
C ASN A 70 -13.76 23.19 -5.17
N SER A 71 -14.43 22.08 -4.89
CA SER A 71 -15.26 21.94 -3.68
C SER A 71 -14.57 21.09 -2.62
N THR A 72 -14.72 21.50 -1.37
CA THR A 72 -14.23 20.78 -0.17
C THR A 72 -14.65 19.32 -0.19
N HIS A 73 -15.90 19.02 -0.54
CA HIS A 73 -16.42 17.66 -0.67
C HIS A 73 -15.69 16.82 -1.75
N SER A 74 -15.41 17.41 -2.91
CA SER A 74 -14.70 16.69 -3.99
C SER A 74 -13.25 16.42 -3.62
N LEU A 75 -12.62 17.38 -2.93
CA LEU A 75 -11.26 17.25 -2.45
C LEU A 75 -11.18 16.17 -1.36
N ALA A 76 -12.08 16.20 -0.38
CA ALA A 76 -12.16 15.21 0.68
C ALA A 76 -12.36 13.79 0.16
N LYS A 77 -13.19 13.59 -0.87
CA LYS A 77 -13.33 12.28 -1.55
C LYS A 77 -12.02 11.75 -2.12
N ILE A 78 -11.20 12.62 -2.71
CA ILE A 78 -9.91 12.23 -3.29
C ILE A 78 -8.94 11.87 -2.17
N ILE A 79 -8.81 12.73 -1.16
CA ILE A 79 -7.90 12.50 -0.03
C ILE A 79 -8.29 11.25 0.77
N HIS A 80 -9.59 11.01 0.98
CA HIS A 80 -10.08 9.79 1.62
C HIS A 80 -9.75 8.54 0.82
N SER A 81 -9.88 8.59 -0.51
CA SER A 81 -9.51 7.46 -1.37
C SER A 81 -8.02 7.12 -1.26
N ILE A 82 -7.16 8.14 -1.15
CA ILE A 82 -5.72 7.94 -0.96
C ILE A 82 -5.45 7.42 0.44
N ALA A 83 -6.07 7.99 1.48
CA ALA A 83 -5.94 7.49 2.85
C ALA A 83 -6.35 6.01 2.97
N HIS A 84 -7.38 5.58 2.23
CA HIS A 84 -7.76 4.17 2.19
C HIS A 84 -6.72 3.27 1.52
N ILE A 85 -6.02 3.78 0.49
CA ILE A 85 -4.90 3.06 -0.14
C ILE A 85 -3.76 2.92 0.87
N GLU A 86 -3.34 4.00 1.54
CA GLU A 86 -2.25 3.91 2.53
C GLU A 86 -2.63 2.99 3.69
N PHE A 87 -3.88 3.05 4.18
CA PHE A 87 -4.34 2.12 5.22
C PHE A 87 -4.28 0.67 4.76
N SER A 88 -4.61 0.41 3.50
CA SER A 88 -4.49 -0.92 2.92
C SER A 88 -3.02 -1.34 2.83
N ALA A 89 -2.11 -0.43 2.43
CA ALA A 89 -0.67 -0.66 2.37
C ALA A 89 -0.06 -1.04 3.73
N ILE A 90 -0.53 -0.44 4.84
CA ILE A 90 -0.19 -0.87 6.20
C ILE A 90 -0.50 -2.37 6.37
N ASN A 91 -1.72 -2.79 6.05
CA ASN A 91 -2.13 -4.18 6.19
C ASN A 91 -1.35 -5.10 5.23
N LEU A 92 -1.05 -4.66 4.00
CA LEU A 92 -0.23 -5.42 3.05
C LEU A 92 1.17 -5.70 3.60
N ALA A 93 1.83 -4.68 4.17
CA ALA A 93 3.17 -4.78 4.72
C ALA A 93 3.22 -5.63 6.00
N LEU A 94 2.23 -5.47 6.89
CA LEU A 94 2.06 -6.31 8.07
C LEU A 94 1.78 -7.78 7.68
N ASP A 95 0.95 -8.01 6.67
CA ASP A 95 0.63 -9.34 6.18
C ASP A 95 1.85 -10.01 5.55
N ALA A 96 2.63 -9.30 4.73
CA ALA A 96 3.87 -9.83 4.18
C ALA A 96 4.82 -10.31 5.30
N SER A 97 5.02 -9.47 6.32
CA SER A 97 5.85 -9.76 7.50
C SER A 97 5.32 -10.93 8.35
N TYR A 98 4.01 -11.10 8.43
CA TYR A 98 3.38 -12.15 9.23
C TYR A 98 3.32 -13.49 8.49
N ARG A 99 2.97 -13.44 7.21
CA ARG A 99 2.56 -14.59 6.41
C ARG A 99 3.75 -15.38 5.90
N PHE A 100 4.79 -14.71 5.40
CA PHE A 100 5.94 -15.38 4.82
C PHE A 100 7.04 -15.58 5.87
N LYS A 101 7.35 -16.85 6.12
CA LYS A 101 8.23 -17.30 7.20
C LYS A 101 9.55 -17.81 6.65
N SER A 102 10.54 -17.95 7.54
CA SER A 102 11.88 -18.46 7.20
C SER A 102 12.59 -17.63 6.13
N LEU A 103 12.30 -16.33 6.07
CA LEU A 103 12.97 -15.38 5.17
C LEU A 103 14.12 -14.67 5.89
N PRO A 104 15.07 -14.07 5.15
CA PRO A 104 16.14 -13.29 5.75
C PRO A 104 15.58 -12.17 6.65
N GLN A 105 16.29 -11.84 7.73
CA GLN A 105 15.85 -10.79 8.67
C GLN A 105 15.52 -9.47 7.97
N GLN A 106 16.25 -9.12 6.91
CA GLN A 106 16.01 -7.93 6.11
C GLN A 106 14.60 -7.86 5.52
N PHE A 107 13.97 -8.99 5.20
CA PHE A 107 12.59 -9.02 4.70
C PHE A 107 11.63 -8.43 5.73
N TYR A 108 11.76 -8.85 6.99
CA TYR A 108 10.93 -8.34 8.07
C TYR A 108 11.24 -6.87 8.38
N ILE A 109 12.51 -6.46 8.30
CA ILE A 109 12.90 -5.04 8.47
C ILE A 109 12.23 -4.18 7.40
N ASP A 110 12.36 -4.56 6.13
CA ASP A 110 11.85 -3.77 4.99
C ASP A 110 10.35 -3.54 5.09
N TRP A 111 9.57 -4.59 5.39
CA TRP A 111 8.12 -4.50 5.45
C TRP A 111 7.61 -3.84 6.73
N LEU A 112 8.31 -3.99 7.86
CA LEU A 112 7.95 -3.24 9.07
C LEU A 112 8.28 -1.75 8.94
N GLU A 113 9.35 -1.40 8.21
CA GLU A 113 9.64 -0.01 7.87
C GLU A 113 8.54 0.58 6.96
N VAL A 114 8.13 -0.16 5.91
CA VAL A 114 7.00 0.26 5.05
C VAL A 114 5.74 0.44 5.89
N ALA A 115 5.39 -0.49 6.79
CA ALA A 115 4.21 -0.34 7.64
C ALA A 115 4.27 0.93 8.52
N ASP A 116 5.45 1.29 9.05
CA ASP A 116 5.66 2.52 9.83
C ASP A 116 5.53 3.78 8.97
N GLU A 117 6.06 3.77 7.75
CA GLU A 117 5.95 4.86 6.77
C GLU A 117 4.47 5.06 6.34
N GLU A 118 3.76 3.97 6.04
CA GLU A 118 2.34 4.04 5.65
C GLU A 118 1.41 4.50 6.78
N ILE A 119 1.73 4.17 8.04
CA ILE A 119 1.02 4.75 9.20
C ILE A 119 1.20 6.28 9.23
N LYS A 120 2.38 6.80 8.91
CA LYS A 120 2.63 8.25 8.84
C LYS A 120 1.85 8.87 7.69
N HIS A 121 1.88 8.26 6.50
CA HIS A 121 1.11 8.71 5.34
C HIS A 121 -0.39 8.80 5.64
N PHE A 122 -0.95 7.72 6.21
CA PHE A 122 -2.35 7.70 6.64
C PHE A 122 -2.67 8.83 7.62
N LYS A 123 -1.82 9.05 8.64
CA LYS A 123 -2.02 10.12 9.63
C LYS A 123 -1.99 11.52 9.00
N LEU A 124 -1.09 11.77 8.05
CA LEU A 124 -1.02 13.04 7.32
C LEU A 124 -2.30 13.28 6.50
N LEU A 125 -2.76 12.27 5.77
CA LEU A 125 -3.97 12.35 4.96
C LEU A 125 -5.24 12.48 5.83
N ASN A 126 -5.30 11.78 6.96
CA ASN A 126 -6.44 11.87 7.88
C ASN A 126 -6.49 13.25 8.56
N THR A 127 -5.32 13.84 8.90
CA THR A 127 -5.24 15.23 9.36
C THR A 127 -5.79 16.19 8.29
N ALA A 128 -5.38 16.00 7.03
CA ALA A 128 -5.91 16.80 5.94
C ALA A 128 -7.42 16.60 5.69
N LEU A 129 -7.98 15.41 5.97
CA LEU A 129 -9.43 15.20 5.94
C LEU A 129 -10.14 16.00 7.03
N TYR A 130 -9.60 16.04 8.25
CA TYR A 130 -10.19 16.81 9.34
C TYR A 130 -10.25 18.31 9.02
N GLU A 131 -9.19 18.86 8.43
CA GLU A 131 -9.16 20.24 7.93
C GLU A 131 -10.21 20.52 6.85
N LEU A 132 -10.64 19.49 6.11
CA LEU A 132 -11.73 19.55 5.14
C LEU A 132 -13.12 19.32 5.78
N GLY A 133 -13.19 19.07 7.08
CA GLY A 133 -14.44 18.77 7.80
C GLY A 133 -14.95 17.34 7.63
N TYR A 134 -14.07 16.40 7.26
CA TYR A 134 -14.38 14.98 7.07
C TYR A 134 -13.45 14.09 7.91
N LYS A 135 -13.77 12.81 8.00
CA LYS A 135 -12.91 11.79 8.61
C LYS A 135 -12.79 10.55 7.73
N TYR A 136 -11.76 9.76 7.97
CA TYR A 136 -11.67 8.43 7.37
C TYR A 136 -12.92 7.60 7.70
N GLY A 137 -13.49 6.98 6.66
CA GLY A 137 -14.75 6.25 6.70
C GLY A 137 -16.01 7.03 6.30
N ASP A 138 -15.95 8.36 6.10
CA ASP A 138 -17.12 9.13 5.64
C ASP A 138 -17.50 8.84 4.17
N PHE A 139 -16.56 8.30 3.38
CA PHE A 139 -16.80 7.91 1.99
C PHE A 139 -16.64 6.40 1.81
N ALA A 140 -17.26 5.89 0.74
CA ALA A 140 -17.17 4.49 0.38
C ALA A 140 -15.77 4.11 -0.11
N ILE A 141 -15.37 2.88 0.19
CA ILE A 141 -14.07 2.27 -0.15
C ILE A 141 -14.23 1.11 -1.14
N HIS A 142 -13.11 0.60 -1.66
CA HIS A 142 -13.05 -0.65 -2.43
C HIS A 142 -12.03 -1.60 -1.81
N ASP A 143 -12.13 -2.89 -2.07
CA ASP A 143 -11.32 -3.96 -1.49
C ASP A 143 -10.26 -4.53 -2.44
N ASN A 144 -9.94 -3.84 -3.54
CA ASN A 144 -9.01 -4.36 -4.58
C ASN A 144 -7.68 -4.90 -4.04
N LEU A 145 -7.06 -4.20 -3.07
CA LEU A 145 -5.79 -4.63 -2.47
C LEU A 145 -5.98 -5.86 -1.56
N GLU A 146 -7.09 -5.93 -0.83
CA GLU A 146 -7.45 -7.09 0.00
C GLU A 146 -7.69 -8.33 -0.86
N VAL A 147 -8.43 -8.20 -1.96
CA VAL A 147 -8.69 -9.29 -2.91
C VAL A 147 -7.38 -9.79 -3.53
N ALA A 148 -6.46 -8.89 -3.88
CA ALA A 148 -5.14 -9.27 -4.40
C ALA A 148 -4.27 -9.96 -3.33
N LEU A 149 -4.34 -9.48 -2.09
CA LEU A 149 -3.67 -10.07 -0.93
C LEU A 149 -4.17 -11.49 -0.67
N GLU A 150 -5.50 -11.73 -0.75
CA GLU A 150 -6.09 -13.08 -0.65
C GLU A 150 -5.66 -13.98 -1.81
N THR A 151 -5.75 -13.48 -3.05
CA THR A 151 -5.42 -14.25 -4.26
C THR A 151 -3.96 -14.73 -4.26
N THR A 152 -3.05 -13.98 -3.65
CA THR A 152 -1.61 -14.25 -3.65
C THR A 152 -1.09 -14.79 -2.32
N LYS A 153 -1.97 -15.12 -1.36
CA LYS A 153 -1.60 -15.43 0.03
C LYS A 153 -0.63 -16.62 0.18
N ASP A 154 -0.68 -17.59 -0.74
CA ASP A 154 0.09 -18.83 -0.64
C ASP A 154 1.41 -18.80 -1.42
N CYS A 155 1.77 -17.67 -2.05
CA CYS A 155 2.86 -17.64 -3.02
C CYS A 155 3.66 -16.32 -2.96
N LEU A 156 4.86 -16.37 -2.38
CA LEU A 156 5.69 -15.18 -2.13
C LEU A 156 6.00 -14.39 -3.40
N ASN A 157 6.45 -15.04 -4.47
CA ASN A 157 6.78 -14.36 -5.73
C ASN A 157 5.54 -13.73 -6.37
N LEU A 158 4.38 -14.36 -6.31
CA LEU A 158 3.14 -13.75 -6.80
C LEU A 158 2.68 -12.60 -5.91
N ARG A 159 2.84 -12.69 -4.58
CA ARG A 159 2.58 -11.56 -3.68
C ARG A 159 3.46 -10.37 -4.02
N MET A 160 4.77 -10.58 -4.10
CA MET A 160 5.72 -9.50 -4.37
C MET A 160 5.50 -8.90 -5.76
N GLY A 161 5.22 -9.73 -6.76
CA GLY A 161 5.00 -9.29 -8.15
C GLY A 161 3.66 -8.57 -8.35
N VAL A 162 2.55 -9.16 -7.93
CA VAL A 162 1.20 -8.61 -8.16
C VAL A 162 0.93 -7.42 -7.25
N VAL A 163 1.24 -7.54 -5.96
CA VAL A 163 0.86 -6.54 -4.95
C VAL A 163 1.94 -5.46 -4.85
N HIS A 164 3.09 -5.80 -4.25
CA HIS A 164 4.09 -4.79 -3.89
C HIS A 164 4.83 -4.16 -5.08
N ARG A 165 5.08 -4.92 -6.14
CA ARG A 165 5.68 -4.40 -7.37
C ARG A 165 4.63 -3.86 -8.34
N GLY A 166 3.45 -4.47 -8.38
CA GLY A 166 2.41 -4.15 -9.36
C GLY A 166 1.42 -3.10 -8.88
N LEU A 167 0.55 -3.49 -7.94
CA LEU A 167 -0.54 -2.64 -7.46
C LEU A 167 -0.05 -1.38 -6.73
N GLU A 168 0.98 -1.50 -5.87
CA GLU A 168 1.55 -0.35 -5.15
C GLU A 168 2.22 0.63 -6.13
N ALA A 169 2.92 0.13 -7.16
CA ALA A 169 3.52 0.98 -8.20
C ALA A 169 2.51 1.84 -8.99
N LYS A 170 1.20 1.57 -8.88
CA LYS A 170 0.17 2.46 -9.42
C LYS A 170 0.09 3.79 -8.68
N GLY A 171 0.51 3.84 -7.42
CA GLY A 171 0.69 5.07 -6.66
C GLY A 171 1.65 6.03 -7.37
N LEU A 172 2.77 5.51 -7.87
CA LEU A 172 3.75 6.26 -8.66
C LEU A 172 3.15 6.88 -9.92
N ASP A 173 2.27 6.14 -10.61
CA ASP A 173 1.59 6.57 -11.83
C ASP A 173 0.45 7.57 -11.54
N ALA A 174 -0.24 7.41 -10.42
CA ALA A 174 -1.40 8.22 -10.05
C ALA A 174 -1.02 9.56 -9.43
N ASN A 175 0.07 9.61 -8.66
CA ASN A 175 0.45 10.79 -7.89
C ASN A 175 0.64 12.05 -8.77
N PRO A 176 1.38 12.02 -9.91
CA PRO A 176 1.52 13.19 -10.78
C PRO A 176 0.18 13.75 -11.27
N PHE A 177 -0.80 12.89 -11.54
CA PHE A 177 -2.13 13.31 -11.94
C PHE A 177 -2.89 13.98 -10.80
N VAL A 178 -2.80 13.45 -9.57
CA VAL A 178 -3.43 14.04 -8.40
C VAL A 178 -2.83 15.41 -8.11
N VAL A 179 -1.49 15.53 -8.10
CA VAL A 179 -0.79 16.80 -7.89
C VAL A 179 -1.16 17.83 -8.96
N ALA A 180 -1.10 17.46 -10.25
CA ALA A 180 -1.49 18.37 -11.34
C ALA A 180 -2.95 18.85 -11.21
N LYS A 181 -3.83 17.98 -10.71
CA LYS A 181 -5.21 18.36 -10.45
C LYS A 181 -5.31 19.34 -9.28
N LEU A 182 -4.61 19.08 -8.18
CA LEU A 182 -4.54 20.00 -7.04
C LEU A 182 -3.97 21.36 -7.42
N GLU A 183 -3.08 21.43 -8.41
CA GLU A 183 -2.57 22.72 -8.91
C GLU A 183 -3.66 23.65 -9.41
N SER A 184 -4.72 23.08 -10.00
CA SER A 184 -5.88 23.83 -10.49
C SER A 184 -6.87 24.25 -9.39
N SER A 185 -6.68 23.78 -8.16
CA SER A 185 -7.54 24.14 -7.02
C SER A 185 -7.12 25.48 -6.41
N ASN A 186 -8.11 26.27 -5.99
CA ASN A 186 -7.90 27.48 -5.18
C ASN A 186 -8.21 27.23 -3.69
N HIS A 187 -8.35 25.97 -3.27
CA HIS A 187 -8.70 25.65 -1.88
C HIS A 187 -7.54 26.00 -0.92
N PRO A 188 -7.79 26.60 0.26
CA PRO A 188 -6.73 27.05 1.18
C PRO A 188 -5.73 25.95 1.61
N ILE A 189 -6.22 24.71 1.78
CA ILE A 189 -5.40 23.55 2.16
C ILE A 189 -4.47 23.02 1.04
N LYS A 190 -4.48 23.62 -0.16
CA LYS A 190 -3.71 23.13 -1.32
C LYS A 190 -2.24 22.88 -0.99
N SER A 191 -1.58 23.79 -0.26
CA SER A 191 -0.16 23.64 0.10
C SER A 191 0.07 22.38 0.93
N LEU A 192 -0.71 22.20 2.01
CA LEU A 192 -0.63 21.02 2.87
C LEU A 192 -0.80 19.72 2.07
N LEU A 193 -1.76 19.68 1.13
CA LEU A 193 -1.98 18.49 0.31
C LEU A 193 -0.81 18.20 -0.63
N LYS A 194 -0.20 19.23 -1.22
CA LYS A 194 0.99 19.06 -2.06
C LYS A 194 2.16 18.53 -1.26
N ASP A 195 2.39 19.09 -0.07
CA ASP A 195 3.48 18.68 0.80
C ASP A 195 3.30 17.22 1.25
N THR A 196 2.09 16.85 1.68
CA THR A 196 1.72 15.47 2.03
C THR A 196 1.94 14.49 0.86
N LEU A 197 1.46 14.82 -0.35
CA LEU A 197 1.65 13.95 -1.52
C LEU A 197 3.10 13.87 -1.99
N GLY A 198 3.89 14.92 -1.75
CA GLY A 198 5.33 14.93 -2.01
C GLY A 198 6.08 13.98 -1.08
N ILE A 199 5.75 13.97 0.21
CA ILE A 199 6.29 12.99 1.18
C ILE A 199 5.96 11.57 0.72
N ILE A 200 4.68 11.30 0.46
CA ILE A 200 4.20 9.97 0.03
C ILE A 200 4.93 9.51 -1.23
N LEU A 201 5.07 10.36 -2.26
CA LEU A 201 5.75 9.97 -3.50
C LEU A 201 7.20 9.54 -3.27
N ASN A 202 7.91 10.28 -2.42
CA ASN A 202 9.33 10.04 -2.17
C ASN A 202 9.55 8.69 -1.45
N ASP A 203 8.66 8.34 -0.52
CA ASP A 203 8.74 7.08 0.22
C ASP A 203 8.21 5.91 -0.63
N GLU A 204 7.17 6.11 -1.43
CA GLU A 204 6.59 5.10 -2.31
C GLU A 204 7.58 4.54 -3.35
N ILE A 205 8.50 5.38 -3.86
CA ILE A 205 9.58 4.91 -4.74
C ILE A 205 10.44 3.85 -4.03
N LYS A 206 10.72 4.05 -2.74
CA LYS A 206 11.49 3.09 -1.93
C LYS A 206 10.66 1.85 -1.61
N HIS A 207 9.37 2.00 -1.33
CA HIS A 207 8.46 0.89 -1.05
C HIS A 207 8.35 -0.05 -2.24
N VAL A 208 8.10 0.50 -3.43
CA VAL A 208 8.03 -0.28 -4.68
C VAL A 208 9.38 -0.94 -4.98
N LYS A 209 10.50 -0.26 -4.69
CA LYS A 209 11.85 -0.85 -4.82
C LYS A 209 12.08 -2.04 -3.90
N LYS A 210 11.60 -1.99 -2.65
CA LYS A 210 11.61 -3.14 -1.74
C LYS A 210 10.79 -4.29 -2.34
N GLY A 211 9.61 -3.99 -2.88
CA GLY A 211 8.77 -4.96 -3.61
C GLY A 211 9.47 -5.60 -4.81
N ASP A 212 10.15 -4.79 -5.63
CA ASP A 212 10.94 -5.26 -6.78
C ASP A 212 12.10 -6.16 -6.35
N ASN A 213 12.84 -5.78 -5.30
CA ASN A 213 13.94 -6.59 -4.76
C ASN A 213 13.45 -7.96 -4.28
N TRP A 214 12.37 -7.99 -3.47
CA TRP A 214 11.81 -9.24 -2.95
C TRP A 214 11.11 -10.08 -4.01
N TRP A 215 10.57 -9.44 -5.04
CA TRP A 215 10.09 -10.14 -6.23
C TRP A 215 11.24 -10.84 -6.95
N LYS A 216 12.33 -10.12 -7.28
CA LYS A 216 13.52 -10.70 -7.91
C LYS A 216 14.14 -11.82 -7.07
N PHE A 217 14.21 -11.65 -5.74
CA PHE A 217 14.69 -12.67 -4.81
C PHE A 217 13.86 -13.96 -4.86
N SER A 218 12.53 -13.84 -4.95
CA SER A 218 11.61 -14.99 -4.90
C SER A 218 11.25 -15.56 -6.28
N ASN A 219 11.55 -14.85 -7.37
CA ASN A 219 11.16 -15.22 -8.73
C ASN A 219 12.06 -16.32 -9.35
N GLN A 220 12.12 -17.49 -8.72
CA GLN A 220 12.91 -18.64 -9.20
C GLN A 220 12.43 -19.19 -10.56
N ASN A 221 11.15 -18.97 -10.90
CA ASN A 221 10.54 -19.42 -12.15
C ASN A 221 10.79 -18.46 -13.32
N ASN A 222 11.55 -17.38 -13.12
CA ASN A 222 11.88 -16.37 -14.14
C ASN A 222 10.65 -15.78 -14.85
N TYR A 223 9.54 -15.58 -14.11
CA TYR A 223 8.40 -14.87 -14.69
C TYR A 223 8.84 -13.49 -15.15
N ASP A 224 8.52 -13.14 -16.39
CA ASP A 224 8.55 -11.74 -16.77
C ASP A 224 7.33 -11.01 -16.14
N PHE A 225 7.42 -9.70 -15.99
CA PHE A 225 6.34 -8.96 -15.33
C PHE A 225 5.06 -8.92 -16.18
N ILE A 226 5.16 -9.03 -17.50
CA ILE A 226 4.01 -9.05 -18.41
C ILE A 226 3.25 -10.37 -18.28
N GLU A 227 3.93 -11.49 -18.01
CA GLU A 227 3.31 -12.77 -17.67
C GLU A 227 2.47 -12.64 -16.39
N ILE A 228 2.98 -11.95 -15.37
CA ILE A 228 2.20 -11.63 -14.16
C ILE A 228 0.97 -10.79 -14.53
N CYS A 229 1.13 -9.73 -15.34
CA CYS A 229 0.02 -8.91 -15.81
C CYS A 229 -1.05 -9.73 -16.57
N LYS A 230 -0.65 -10.74 -17.35
CA LYS A 230 -1.56 -11.64 -18.08
C LYS A 230 -2.27 -12.62 -17.16
N MET A 231 -1.54 -13.25 -16.24
CA MET A 231 -2.08 -14.23 -15.29
C MET A 231 -3.08 -13.58 -14.32
N PHE A 232 -2.84 -12.33 -13.95
CA PHE A 232 -3.62 -11.57 -12.98
C PHE A 232 -4.41 -10.44 -13.63
N ASN A 233 -5.01 -10.69 -14.80
CA ASN A 233 -5.70 -9.69 -15.62
C ASN A 233 -6.95 -9.08 -14.95
N GLN A 234 -7.47 -9.68 -13.88
CA GLN A 234 -8.50 -9.09 -13.03
C GLN A 234 -8.00 -7.84 -12.29
N PHE A 235 -6.68 -7.69 -12.16
CA PHE A 235 -6.02 -6.51 -11.63
C PHE A 235 -5.34 -5.73 -12.74
N SER A 236 -5.56 -4.42 -12.76
CA SER A 236 -4.71 -3.50 -13.53
C SER A 236 -3.49 -3.19 -12.67
N LEU A 237 -2.27 -3.56 -13.12
CA LEU A 237 -1.00 -3.37 -12.39
C LEU A 237 -0.22 -2.14 -12.84
N ALA A 238 -0.82 -1.32 -13.70
CA ALA A 238 -0.29 -0.03 -14.12
C ALA A 238 -1.39 1.01 -14.21
N GLY A 239 -1.02 2.27 -14.02
CA GLY A 239 -1.88 3.42 -14.32
C GLY A 239 -2.05 3.61 -15.83
N LYS A 240 -3.06 4.39 -16.22
CA LYS A 240 -3.30 4.74 -17.64
C LYS A 240 -2.12 5.48 -18.29
N LYS A 241 -1.35 6.19 -17.49
CA LYS A 241 -0.12 6.89 -17.89
C LYS A 241 0.94 6.50 -16.89
N LEU A 242 2.00 5.86 -17.36
CA LEU A 242 3.10 5.44 -16.49
C LEU A 242 3.94 6.65 -16.07
N ASN A 243 4.35 6.68 -14.82
CA ASN A 243 5.43 7.53 -14.36
C ASN A 243 6.76 6.77 -14.56
N ILE A 244 7.25 6.78 -15.80
CA ILE A 244 8.44 5.99 -16.21
C ILE A 244 9.65 6.32 -15.33
N LYS A 245 9.88 7.60 -15.04
CA LYS A 245 11.00 8.03 -14.19
C LYS A 245 10.93 7.38 -12.80
N ALA A 246 9.79 7.49 -12.11
CA ALA A 246 9.64 6.91 -10.78
C ALA A 246 9.70 5.37 -10.79
N ARG A 247 9.15 4.72 -11.82
CA ARG A 247 9.26 3.26 -11.97
C ARG A 247 10.71 2.82 -12.16
N ILE A 248 11.51 3.54 -12.95
CA ILE A 248 12.94 3.23 -13.12
C ILE A 248 13.69 3.40 -11.80
N GLU A 249 13.45 4.50 -11.08
CA GLU A 249 14.02 4.72 -9.75
C GLU A 249 13.63 3.62 -8.75
N ALA A 250 12.43 3.06 -8.90
CA ALA A 250 11.91 1.94 -8.14
C ALA A 250 12.40 0.55 -8.61
N GLY A 251 13.27 0.45 -9.62
CA GLY A 251 13.94 -0.79 -10.01
C GLY A 251 13.45 -1.46 -11.30
N PHE A 252 12.50 -0.85 -12.01
CA PHE A 252 12.08 -1.30 -13.35
C PHE A 252 13.11 -0.90 -14.41
N SER A 253 13.29 -1.72 -15.44
CA SER A 253 14.05 -1.30 -16.63
C SER A 253 13.21 -0.44 -17.57
N GLN A 254 13.89 0.31 -18.44
CA GLN A 254 13.25 1.07 -19.52
C GLN A 254 12.42 0.16 -20.44
N ALA A 255 12.97 -0.99 -20.83
CA ALA A 255 12.30 -1.97 -21.69
C ALA A 255 11.04 -2.56 -21.02
N GLU A 256 11.09 -2.84 -19.72
CA GLU A 256 9.89 -3.27 -18.96
C GLU A 256 8.82 -2.18 -18.94
N CYS A 257 9.21 -0.91 -18.72
CA CYS A 257 8.24 0.19 -18.72
C CYS A 257 7.54 0.33 -20.08
N GLU A 258 8.28 0.20 -21.18
CA GLU A 258 7.73 0.21 -22.54
C GLU A 258 6.78 -0.97 -22.80
N ALA A 259 7.16 -2.17 -22.37
CA ALA A 259 6.32 -3.36 -22.49
C ALA A 259 5.02 -3.23 -21.68
N ILE A 260 5.09 -2.69 -20.45
CA ILE A 260 3.91 -2.44 -19.61
C ILE A 260 3.01 -1.40 -20.27
N ALA A 261 3.58 -0.31 -20.79
CA ALA A 261 2.82 0.73 -21.48
C ALA A 261 2.11 0.18 -22.72
N GLN A 262 2.78 -0.68 -23.50
CA GLN A 262 2.18 -1.34 -24.66
C GLN A 262 1.07 -2.33 -24.28
N PHE A 263 1.26 -3.08 -23.18
CA PHE A 263 0.27 -4.07 -22.73
C PHE A 263 -1.04 -3.42 -22.25
N TYR A 264 -0.97 -2.25 -21.62
CA TYR A 264 -2.14 -1.54 -21.09
C TYR A 264 -2.65 -0.39 -22.00
N ALA A 265 -2.11 -0.25 -23.21
CA ALA A 265 -2.56 0.72 -24.21
C ALA A 265 -3.94 0.35 -24.78
#